data_AF-A0A6G0I1D4-F1
#
_entry.id   AF-A0A6G0I1D4-F1
#
_cell.length_a   1.000
_cell.length_b   1.000
_cell.length_c   1.000
_cell.angle_alpha   90.00
_cell.angle_beta   90.00
_cell.angle_gamma   90.00
#
_symmetry.space_group_name_H-M   'P 1'
#
loop_
_entity.id
_entity.type
_entity.pdbx_description
1 polymer ?
#
loop_
_entity_poly.entity_id
_entity_poly.type
_entity_poly.pdbx_seq_one_letter_code
_entity_poly.pdbx_strand_id
1 'polypeptide(L)'
;MFSELTPRRARREDNDTNMINADGFSKCEATLQDSSSSSSRRRRPPAEMLHLLSAVIVWLVTGTTISSLNKWIFAVYNFRYPLLLSALHMLTAIVVDYGLIKLRVVRHRGSGEQDLTPSAKCKVFLLSLTFCASIAFGNMGLNYVQLSFAQMIYTTTPLFTLAISTLILGKQHHILKYTAMMPICLGASFSIMGEVQFDQTGCFFVFAATMLRGVKSIQQSILLQEEKINSVFLLYLMSIPSFCILAVAALALENWALLESPLHYDRHLWVFILLSCLGSVMYNLASCCVITLTSAVTLHILGNLSVVGNLLLSQLLFGSELSALSCAGAVLTLSGMLIYQNSEFIVSYMDARKAKAKKIRRVCILASDSSDMESKTDASLTSEELAAIEDEEVLNKMLDNTTDYEQRRMIRAALEGPDEEKERETGAGARVEAAGLETARPEQRRNNRRSCQHRQSVHEPAVTDEQAARASPAEASAQKSPPAAAAPNAKNVKQMLLDWCRAKTEPYEGVDIQNFSSSWKDGIAFCALVHRFFPDAFEYSILNPNKPRDNFQLAFSTAERLAGCPSLLDPDDLVRMKEPDWKCVYTYIQEFYRSLVEKGLVKTKKRM
;
A
#
# COMPACT_ATOMS: atom_id res chain seq x y z
N MET A 1 16.55 6.88 70.87
CA MET A 1 15.13 6.69 71.24
C MET A 1 14.33 7.05 70.01
N PHE A 2 13.52 6.12 69.47
CA PHE A 2 12.89 6.19 68.13
C PHE A 2 13.88 6.23 66.93
N SER A 3 13.57 5.69 65.74
CA SER A 3 12.65 4.57 65.45
C SER A 3 13.02 3.82 64.16
N GLU A 4 12.49 2.60 64.05
CA GLU A 4 12.11 1.82 62.84
C GLU A 4 12.92 1.95 61.52
N LEU A 5 13.52 0.81 61.12
CA LEU A 5 13.71 0.50 59.71
C LEU A 5 12.36 0.13 59.07
N THR A 6 12.04 0.69 57.91
CA THR A 6 11.06 0.12 56.97
C THR A 6 11.60 0.14 55.53
N PRO A 7 11.50 -0.95 54.76
CA PRO A 7 11.95 -0.97 53.38
C PRO A 7 10.92 -0.24 52.49
N ARG A 8 11.37 0.77 51.73
CA ARG A 8 10.51 1.41 50.73
C ARG A 8 10.15 0.41 49.63
N ARG A 9 8.87 0.09 49.50
CA ARG A 9 8.30 -0.69 48.39
C ARG A 9 8.83 -0.19 47.05
N ALA A 10 9.34 -1.09 46.23
CA ALA A 10 9.52 -0.81 44.81
C ALA A 10 8.13 -0.52 44.20
N ARG A 11 7.94 0.68 43.67
CA ARG A 11 6.80 0.96 42.80
C ARG A 11 7.10 0.29 41.46
N ARG A 12 6.40 -0.83 41.18
CA ARG A 12 6.19 -1.22 39.78
C ARG A 12 5.34 -0.11 39.16
N GLU A 13 5.93 0.58 38.19
CA GLU A 13 5.15 1.33 37.21
C GLU A 13 4.96 0.33 36.07
N ASP A 14 3.71 -0.09 35.85
CA ASP A 14 3.40 -1.06 34.80
C ASP A 14 3.69 -0.40 33.45
N ASN A 15 4.58 -1.02 32.70
CA ASN A 15 5.20 -0.42 31.51
C ASN A 15 4.29 -0.55 30.29
N ASP A 16 3.19 0.22 30.31
CA ASP A 16 2.21 0.28 29.22
C ASP A 16 2.92 0.51 27.88
N THR A 17 2.86 -0.51 27.03
CA THR A 17 3.80 -0.67 25.92
C THR A 17 3.38 0.22 24.77
N ASN A 18 3.84 1.47 24.81
CA ASN A 18 3.52 2.53 23.85
C ASN A 18 4.16 2.22 22.48
N MET A 19 3.46 1.41 21.68
CA MET A 19 3.88 0.87 20.38
C MET A 19 3.89 1.96 19.29
N ILE A 20 4.88 2.87 19.35
CA ILE A 20 5.09 3.93 18.36
C ILE A 20 5.59 3.31 17.05
N ASN A 21 4.64 2.96 16.19
CA ASN A 21 4.90 2.32 14.89
C ASN A 21 5.69 3.26 13.95
N ALA A 22 6.54 2.69 13.10
CA ALA A 22 7.69 3.39 12.54
C ALA A 22 7.83 3.35 11.00
N ASP A 23 6.96 2.64 10.29
CA ASP A 23 7.00 2.62 8.83
C ASP A 23 6.50 3.95 8.24
N GLY A 24 7.20 4.43 7.20
CA GLY A 24 6.93 5.68 6.48
C GLY A 24 5.67 5.66 5.59
N PHE A 25 4.56 5.11 6.12
CA PHE A 25 3.27 4.95 5.44
C PHE A 25 2.07 5.48 6.23
N SER A 26 2.22 5.86 7.51
CA SER A 26 1.10 6.11 8.42
C SER A 26 1.14 7.45 9.19
N LYS A 27 1.74 8.51 8.62
CA LYS A 27 1.97 9.79 9.33
C LYS A 27 1.25 11.02 8.74
N CYS A 28 -0.04 10.86 8.43
CA CYS A 28 -1.00 11.94 8.20
C CYS A 28 -2.31 11.72 8.99
N GLU A 29 -2.16 11.23 10.21
CA GLU A 29 -3.25 10.93 11.16
C GLU A 29 -2.85 11.32 12.60
N ALA A 30 -2.09 12.43 12.72
CA ALA A 30 -1.58 12.98 13.98
C ALA A 30 -1.99 14.47 14.16
N THR A 31 -3.19 14.80 13.68
CA THR A 31 -3.90 16.06 13.93
C THR A 31 -5.39 15.75 13.85
N LEU A 32 -6.15 16.12 14.88
CA LEU A 32 -7.52 15.64 15.16
C LEU A 32 -7.58 14.12 15.41
N GLN A 33 -7.29 13.73 16.65
CA GLN A 33 -7.68 12.45 17.19
C GLN A 33 -8.49 12.70 18.46
N ASP A 34 -9.78 12.40 18.40
CA ASP A 34 -10.67 12.35 19.57
C ASP A 34 -11.74 11.28 19.28
N SER A 35 -12.07 10.45 20.27
CA SER A 35 -13.02 9.31 20.24
C SER A 35 -12.82 8.12 19.25
N SER A 36 -12.91 6.91 19.83
CA SER A 36 -13.40 5.62 19.26
C SER A 36 -12.80 4.98 17.99
N SER A 37 -11.99 3.93 18.21
CA SER A 37 -12.06 2.59 17.58
C SER A 37 -12.53 2.39 16.12
N SER A 38 -11.60 2.13 15.19
CA SER A 38 -11.63 0.95 14.27
C SER A 38 -10.40 0.92 13.34
N SER A 39 -9.88 -0.26 13.03
CA SER A 39 -8.62 -0.46 12.28
C SER A 39 -8.78 -0.39 10.75
N SER A 40 -9.45 0.64 10.24
CA SER A 40 -9.62 0.84 8.79
C SER A 40 -8.34 1.40 8.13
N ARG A 41 -7.88 0.75 7.04
CA ARG A 41 -6.71 1.23 6.27
C ARG A 41 -7.03 2.54 5.53
N ARG A 42 -6.57 3.69 6.03
CA ARG A 42 -6.48 4.91 5.19
C ARG A 42 -5.57 4.63 3.99
N ARG A 43 -6.17 4.50 2.79
CA ARG A 43 -5.42 4.59 1.53
C ARG A 43 -4.88 6.02 1.42
N ARG A 44 -3.58 6.21 1.12
CA ARG A 44 -3.03 7.55 0.85
C ARG A 44 -3.88 8.26 -0.21
N PRO A 45 -4.17 9.57 -0.08
CA PRO A 45 -4.93 10.30 -1.09
C PRO A 45 -4.18 10.24 -2.44
N PRO A 46 -4.91 10.17 -3.58
CA PRO A 46 -4.28 9.95 -4.89
C PRO A 46 -3.28 11.03 -5.29
N ALA A 47 -3.42 12.25 -4.77
CA ALA A 47 -2.46 13.34 -4.98
C ALA A 47 -1.09 13.06 -4.33
N GLU A 48 -1.04 12.50 -3.11
CA GLU A 48 0.23 12.12 -2.47
C GLU A 48 0.93 10.98 -3.20
N MET A 49 0.17 9.99 -3.69
CA MET A 49 0.71 8.90 -4.50
C MET A 49 1.28 9.43 -5.82
N LEU A 50 0.58 10.37 -6.48
CA LEU A 50 1.06 11.03 -7.69
C LEU A 50 2.33 11.87 -7.43
N HIS A 51 2.37 12.63 -6.33
CA HIS A 51 3.56 13.37 -5.92
C HIS A 51 4.74 12.43 -5.65
N LEU A 52 4.55 11.35 -4.89
CA LEU A 52 5.58 10.34 -4.66
C LEU A 52 6.08 9.71 -5.97
N LEU A 53 5.17 9.28 -6.85
CA LEU A 53 5.53 8.73 -8.16
C LEU A 53 6.36 9.73 -8.97
N SER A 54 5.95 10.99 -9.01
CA SER A 54 6.67 12.04 -9.74
C SER A 54 8.06 12.30 -9.15
N ALA A 55 8.20 12.33 -7.82
CA ALA A 55 9.49 12.48 -7.14
C ALA A 55 10.43 11.29 -7.40
N VAL A 56 9.91 10.05 -7.39
CA VAL A 56 10.70 8.85 -7.72
C VAL A 56 11.13 8.87 -9.20
N ILE A 57 10.25 9.24 -10.13
CA ILE A 57 10.60 9.35 -11.56
C ILE A 57 11.68 10.41 -11.78
N VAL A 58 11.53 11.62 -11.21
CA VAL A 58 12.55 12.69 -11.32
C VAL A 58 13.87 12.25 -10.69
N TRP A 59 13.84 11.59 -9.54
CA TRP A 59 15.04 11.06 -8.87
C TRP A 59 15.76 9.99 -9.70
N LEU A 60 15.03 9.04 -10.29
CA LEU A 60 15.58 8.02 -11.18
C LEU A 60 16.17 8.64 -12.45
N VAL A 61 15.43 9.51 -13.14
CA VAL A 61 15.89 10.15 -14.40
C VAL A 61 17.11 11.04 -14.14
N THR A 62 17.10 11.87 -13.10
CA THR A 62 18.25 12.72 -12.77
C THR A 62 19.47 11.89 -12.35
N GLY A 63 19.29 10.85 -11.54
CA GLY A 63 20.37 9.95 -11.11
C GLY A 63 21.04 9.21 -12.26
N THR A 64 20.25 8.70 -13.22
CA THR A 64 20.79 8.04 -14.43
C THR A 64 21.44 9.05 -15.38
N THR A 65 20.86 10.24 -15.56
CA THR A 65 21.46 11.33 -16.33
C THR A 65 22.81 11.77 -15.75
N ILE A 66 22.93 11.99 -14.43
CA ILE A 66 24.21 12.34 -13.78
C ILE A 66 25.23 11.21 -13.95
N SER A 67 24.83 9.94 -13.80
CA SER A 67 25.74 8.81 -13.98
C SER A 67 26.33 8.75 -15.39
N SER A 68 25.49 8.97 -16.41
CA SER A 68 25.92 9.04 -17.81
C SER A 68 26.79 10.27 -18.10
N LEU A 69 26.40 11.45 -17.61
CA LEU A 69 27.19 12.69 -17.78
C LEU A 69 28.57 12.58 -17.14
N ASN A 70 28.65 12.06 -15.92
CA ASN A 70 29.93 11.88 -15.22
C ASN A 70 30.82 10.86 -15.95
N LYS A 71 30.26 9.77 -16.48
CA LYS A 71 31.01 8.84 -17.36
C LYS A 71 31.58 9.56 -18.60
N TRP A 72 30.80 10.41 -19.27
CA TRP A 72 31.28 11.18 -20.42
C TRP A 72 32.36 12.21 -20.04
N ILE A 73 32.18 12.95 -18.95
CA ILE A 73 33.14 13.91 -18.40
C ILE A 73 34.49 13.23 -18.11
N PHE A 74 34.48 12.08 -17.45
CA PHE A 74 35.71 11.37 -17.08
C PHE A 74 36.34 10.57 -18.24
N ALA A 75 35.54 9.88 -19.07
CA ALA A 75 36.07 8.95 -20.08
C ALA A 75 36.27 9.56 -21.48
N VAL A 76 35.43 10.52 -21.89
CA VAL A 76 35.53 11.15 -23.23
C VAL A 76 36.35 12.44 -23.17
N TYR A 77 36.10 13.27 -22.15
CA TYR A 77 36.84 14.52 -21.95
C TYR A 77 38.08 14.37 -21.04
N ASN A 78 38.37 13.16 -20.54
CA ASN A 78 39.56 12.86 -19.71
C ASN A 78 39.72 13.81 -18.49
N PHE A 79 38.60 14.28 -17.93
CA PHE A 79 38.62 15.21 -16.79
C PHE A 79 39.07 14.50 -15.50
N ARG A 80 40.23 14.88 -14.95
CA ARG A 80 40.92 14.09 -13.91
C ARG A 80 40.54 14.41 -12.45
N TYR A 81 39.45 15.15 -12.23
CA TYR A 81 39.14 15.77 -10.92
C TYR A 81 37.72 15.44 -10.38
N PRO A 82 37.44 14.17 -9.99
CA PRO A 82 36.13 13.75 -9.46
C PRO A 82 35.69 14.40 -8.13
N LEU A 83 36.60 14.78 -7.24
CA LEU A 83 36.31 15.53 -6.02
C LEU A 83 36.01 16.99 -6.34
N LEU A 84 36.76 17.62 -7.25
CA LEU A 84 36.41 18.96 -7.76
C LEU A 84 35.01 18.99 -8.39
N LEU A 85 34.65 17.99 -9.22
CA LEU A 85 33.28 17.88 -9.76
C LEU A 85 32.23 17.78 -8.63
N SER A 86 32.53 17.01 -7.58
CA SER A 86 31.67 16.86 -6.40
C SER A 86 31.56 18.16 -5.59
N ALA A 87 32.62 18.96 -5.53
CA ALA A 87 32.59 20.30 -4.94
C ALA A 87 31.75 21.28 -5.79
N LEU A 88 31.87 21.25 -7.12
CA LEU A 88 31.07 22.07 -8.04
C LEU A 88 29.57 21.72 -7.97
N HIS A 89 29.21 20.46 -7.75
CA HIS A 89 27.83 20.04 -7.43
C HIS A 89 27.31 20.74 -6.17
N MET A 90 28.09 20.76 -5.09
CA MET A 90 27.68 21.42 -3.83
C MET A 90 27.64 22.95 -3.97
N LEU A 91 28.60 23.56 -4.67
CA LEU A 91 28.58 25.00 -4.97
C LEU A 91 27.32 25.41 -5.74
N THR A 92 26.93 24.59 -6.72
CA THR A 92 25.71 24.83 -7.51
C THR A 92 24.44 24.67 -6.66
N ALA A 93 24.40 23.72 -5.73
CA ALA A 93 23.32 23.59 -4.76
C ALA A 93 23.19 24.84 -3.86
N ILE A 94 24.30 25.36 -3.33
CA ILE A 94 24.30 26.61 -2.53
C ILE A 94 23.66 27.76 -3.32
N VAL A 95 24.07 27.97 -4.58
CA VAL A 95 23.57 29.06 -5.43
C VAL A 95 22.09 28.88 -5.78
N VAL A 96 21.69 27.68 -6.22
CA VAL A 96 20.30 27.40 -6.63
C VAL A 96 19.36 27.43 -5.45
N ASP A 97 19.68 26.76 -4.34
CA ASP A 97 18.82 26.72 -3.17
C ASP A 97 18.72 28.08 -2.47
N TYR A 98 19.79 28.89 -2.44
CA TYR A 98 19.70 30.28 -1.98
C TYR A 98 18.69 31.08 -2.80
N GLY A 99 18.73 30.94 -4.14
CA GLY A 99 17.77 31.55 -5.05
C GLY A 99 16.33 31.09 -4.79
N LEU A 100 16.13 29.78 -4.61
CA LEU A 100 14.82 29.20 -4.28
C LEU A 100 14.30 29.66 -2.91
N ILE A 101 15.16 29.76 -1.89
CA ILE A 101 14.82 30.25 -0.56
C ILE A 101 14.42 31.73 -0.63
N LYS A 102 15.24 32.58 -1.27
CA LYS A 102 14.90 34.01 -1.45
C LYS A 102 13.59 34.20 -2.23
N LEU A 103 13.38 33.45 -3.31
CA LEU A 103 12.14 33.52 -4.09
C LEU A 103 10.91 33.08 -3.26
N ARG A 104 11.05 32.05 -2.41
CA ARG A 104 10.00 31.62 -1.47
C ARG A 104 9.72 32.66 -0.40
N VAL A 105 10.75 33.27 0.21
CA VAL A 105 10.59 34.33 1.23
C VAL A 105 9.91 35.57 0.63
N VAL A 106 10.26 35.94 -0.61
CA VAL A 106 9.58 37.04 -1.34
C VAL A 106 8.11 36.70 -1.64
N ARG A 107 7.78 35.42 -1.93
CA ARG A 107 6.41 34.96 -2.19
C ARG A 107 5.57 34.78 -0.92
N HIS A 108 6.17 34.32 0.17
CA HIS A 108 5.56 34.13 1.50
C HIS A 108 6.15 35.11 2.52
N ARG A 109 5.89 36.40 2.28
CA ARG A 109 6.23 37.52 3.18
C ARG A 109 5.41 37.45 4.49
N GLY A 110 5.75 36.50 5.36
CA GLY A 110 5.04 36.25 6.62
C GLY A 110 5.41 34.95 7.36
N SER A 111 6.08 33.99 6.73
CA SER A 111 6.64 32.83 7.45
C SER A 111 7.98 33.20 8.08
N GLY A 112 8.07 33.12 9.41
CA GLY A 112 9.27 33.48 10.16
C GLY A 112 10.49 32.61 9.87
N GLU A 113 11.67 33.16 10.17
CA GLU A 113 12.96 32.49 9.99
C GLU A 113 13.03 31.25 10.89
N GLN A 114 13.33 30.07 10.32
CA GLN A 114 13.51 28.84 11.10
C GLN A 114 14.88 28.88 11.79
N ASP A 115 14.93 29.43 13.00
CA ASP A 115 16.09 29.35 13.87
C ASP A 115 16.38 27.89 14.28
N LEU A 116 17.33 27.25 13.59
CA LEU A 116 17.75 25.89 13.96
C LEU A 116 18.39 25.91 15.36
N THR A 117 17.96 24.97 16.20
CA THR A 117 18.61 24.68 17.48
C THR A 117 20.08 24.31 17.29
N PRO A 118 20.96 24.52 18.30
CA PRO A 118 22.35 24.07 18.23
C PRO A 118 22.50 22.56 17.97
N SER A 119 21.55 21.76 18.48
CA SER A 119 21.47 20.31 18.20
C SER A 119 21.21 20.02 16.72
N ALA A 120 20.22 20.69 16.11
CA ALA A 120 19.93 20.54 14.68
C ALA A 120 21.13 21.00 13.82
N LYS A 121 21.79 22.13 14.17
CA LYS A 121 23.01 22.60 13.48
C LYS A 121 24.14 21.55 13.56
N CYS A 122 24.35 20.92 14.72
CA CYS A 122 25.31 19.82 14.88
C CYS A 122 24.94 18.59 14.04
N LYS A 123 23.66 18.16 14.04
CA LYS A 123 23.17 17.06 13.20
C LYS A 123 23.39 17.31 11.70
N VAL A 124 23.17 18.54 11.22
CA VAL A 124 23.46 18.91 9.81
C VAL A 124 24.95 18.87 9.50
N PHE A 125 25.83 19.33 10.40
CA PHE A 125 27.27 19.23 10.21
C PHE A 125 27.73 17.76 10.13
N LEU A 126 27.22 16.89 11.00
CA LEU A 126 27.49 15.45 10.97
C LEU A 126 27.00 14.79 9.66
N LEU A 127 25.80 15.11 9.19
CA LEU A 127 25.29 14.69 7.88
C LEU A 127 26.25 15.08 6.75
N SER A 128 26.76 16.31 6.80
CA SER A 128 27.67 16.87 5.80
C SER A 128 29.03 16.17 5.79
N LEU A 129 29.57 15.88 6.97
CA LEU A 129 30.81 15.12 7.15
C LEU A 129 30.67 13.67 6.65
N THR A 130 29.59 12.99 7.04
CA THR A 130 29.30 11.62 6.59
C THR A 130 29.10 11.56 5.07
N PHE A 131 28.43 12.55 4.47
CA PHE A 131 28.31 12.66 3.02
C PHE A 131 29.67 12.79 2.34
N CYS A 132 30.51 13.74 2.74
CA CYS A 132 31.84 13.94 2.15
C CYS A 132 32.74 12.70 2.27
N ALA A 133 32.76 12.05 3.44
CA ALA A 133 33.51 10.80 3.63
C ALA A 133 33.03 9.68 2.68
N SER A 134 31.72 9.58 2.44
CA SER A 134 31.14 8.59 1.51
C SER A 134 31.48 8.81 0.03
N ILE A 135 31.81 10.05 -0.34
CA ILE A 135 32.33 10.41 -1.67
C ILE A 135 33.84 10.14 -1.73
N ALA A 136 34.60 10.58 -0.72
CA ALA A 136 36.05 10.41 -0.66
C ALA A 136 36.45 8.92 -0.70
N PHE A 137 35.87 8.07 0.16
CA PHE A 137 36.12 6.63 0.13
C PHE A 137 35.56 5.96 -1.13
N GLY A 138 34.44 6.45 -1.66
CA GLY A 138 33.86 5.92 -2.90
C GLY A 138 34.77 6.13 -4.11
N ASN A 139 35.39 7.30 -4.22
CA ASN A 139 36.35 7.62 -5.28
C ASN A 139 37.71 6.93 -5.03
N MET A 140 38.18 6.91 -3.78
CA MET A 140 39.44 6.22 -3.44
C MET A 140 39.40 4.72 -3.73
N GLY A 141 38.26 4.06 -3.48
CA GLY A 141 38.09 2.64 -3.83
C GLY A 141 38.13 2.36 -5.34
N LEU A 142 37.64 3.28 -6.17
CA LEU A 142 37.66 3.15 -7.64
C LEU A 142 39.06 3.23 -8.26
N ASN A 143 40.09 3.62 -7.50
CA ASN A 143 41.49 3.53 -7.94
C ASN A 143 42.04 2.09 -7.87
N TYR A 144 41.34 1.18 -7.17
CA TYR A 144 41.79 -0.19 -6.89
C TYR A 144 40.85 -1.27 -7.44
N VAL A 145 39.55 -0.98 -7.55
CA VAL A 145 38.55 -1.92 -8.10
C VAL A 145 37.73 -1.32 -9.23
N GLN A 146 37.36 -2.15 -10.21
CA GLN A 146 36.53 -1.74 -11.35
C GLN A 146 35.16 -1.19 -10.91
N LEU A 147 34.62 -0.26 -11.71
CA LEU A 147 33.31 0.35 -11.48
C LEU A 147 32.16 -0.68 -11.42
N SER A 148 32.24 -1.77 -12.19
CA SER A 148 31.31 -2.91 -12.15
C SER A 148 31.23 -3.54 -10.75
N PHE A 149 32.38 -3.92 -10.19
CA PHE A 149 32.49 -4.49 -8.86
C PHE A 149 32.11 -3.49 -7.76
N ALA A 150 32.51 -2.22 -7.90
CA ALA A 150 32.10 -1.17 -6.97
C ALA A 150 30.57 -0.99 -6.95
N GLN A 151 29.92 -1.01 -8.13
CA GLN A 151 28.45 -0.99 -8.25
C GLN A 151 27.79 -2.24 -7.67
N MET A 152 28.40 -3.43 -7.82
CA MET A 152 27.93 -4.68 -7.22
C MET A 152 27.94 -4.66 -5.68
N ILE A 153 28.86 -3.91 -5.07
CA ILE A 153 28.84 -3.66 -3.62
C ILE A 153 27.81 -2.56 -3.28
N TYR A 154 27.70 -1.51 -4.09
CA TYR A 154 26.73 -0.41 -3.86
C TYR A 154 25.26 -0.88 -3.86
N THR A 155 24.88 -1.95 -4.57
CA THR A 155 23.53 -2.54 -4.47
C THR A 155 23.22 -3.17 -3.11
N THR A 156 24.21 -3.35 -2.23
CA THR A 156 24.01 -3.84 -0.84
C THR A 156 23.66 -2.72 0.16
N THR A 157 23.67 -1.45 -0.26
CA THR A 157 23.31 -0.29 0.60
C THR A 157 21.95 -0.45 1.33
N PRO A 158 20.88 -1.05 0.76
CA PRO A 158 19.63 -1.29 1.49
C PRO A 158 19.80 -2.14 2.76
N LEU A 159 20.63 -3.19 2.70
CA LEU A 159 20.89 -4.11 3.82
C LEU A 159 21.63 -3.40 4.95
N PHE A 160 22.70 -2.66 4.63
CA PHE A 160 23.41 -1.84 5.61
C PHE A 160 22.52 -0.76 6.21
N THR A 161 21.69 -0.10 5.40
CA THR A 161 20.76 0.93 5.88
C THR A 161 19.71 0.34 6.82
N LEU A 162 19.18 -0.85 6.53
CA LEU A 162 18.22 -1.53 7.40
C LEU A 162 18.86 -1.90 8.76
N ALA A 163 20.06 -2.50 8.76
CA ALA A 163 20.76 -2.87 9.98
C ALA A 163 21.19 -1.65 10.82
N ILE A 164 21.72 -0.60 10.18
CA ILE A 164 22.12 0.64 10.86
C ILE A 164 20.88 1.40 11.37
N SER A 165 19.75 1.34 10.66
CA SER A 165 18.47 1.91 11.12
C SER A 165 18.01 1.27 12.43
N THR A 166 18.09 -0.06 12.57
CA THR A 166 17.74 -0.73 13.83
C THR A 166 18.71 -0.41 14.97
N LEU A 167 20.00 -0.22 14.67
CA LEU A 167 21.02 0.14 15.66
C LEU A 167 20.88 1.60 16.16
N ILE A 168 20.63 2.55 15.26
CA ILE A 168 20.55 3.98 15.61
C ILE A 168 19.18 4.38 16.18
N LEU A 169 18.08 3.85 15.61
CA LEU A 169 16.73 4.21 16.05
C LEU A 169 16.16 3.24 17.11
N GLY A 170 16.88 2.18 17.46
CA GLY A 170 16.44 1.16 18.45
C GLY A 170 15.24 0.32 18.04
N LYS A 171 14.75 0.46 16.80
CA LYS A 171 13.50 -0.11 16.32
C LYS A 171 13.70 -1.53 15.81
N GLN A 172 12.89 -2.47 16.30
CA GLN A 172 12.88 -3.84 15.81
C GLN A 172 12.13 -3.92 14.48
N HIS A 173 12.78 -4.45 13.44
CA HIS A 173 12.13 -4.82 12.19
C HIS A 173 11.97 -6.33 12.12
N HIS A 174 10.78 -6.82 11.77
CA HIS A 174 10.55 -8.26 11.66
C HIS A 174 11.50 -8.90 10.64
N ILE A 175 12.00 -10.11 10.94
CA ILE A 175 13.07 -10.79 10.19
C ILE A 175 12.82 -10.85 8.68
N LEU A 176 11.54 -10.96 8.26
CA LEU A 176 11.12 -10.94 6.86
C LEU A 176 11.61 -9.70 6.08
N LYS A 177 11.69 -8.52 6.71
CA LYS A 177 12.23 -7.30 6.07
C LYS A 177 13.72 -7.44 5.73
N TYR A 178 14.50 -8.19 6.54
CA TYR A 178 15.88 -8.57 6.22
C TYR A 178 15.95 -9.70 5.18
N THR A 179 15.10 -10.72 5.29
CA THR A 179 15.00 -11.81 4.30
C THR A 179 14.69 -11.26 2.91
N ALA A 180 13.88 -10.21 2.80
CA ALA A 180 13.61 -9.50 1.55
C ALA A 180 14.80 -8.70 1.01
N MET A 181 15.72 -8.21 1.86
CA MET A 181 16.92 -7.50 1.38
C MET A 181 17.87 -8.42 0.59
N MET A 182 17.97 -9.72 0.95
CA MET A 182 18.84 -10.67 0.25
C MET A 182 18.55 -10.76 -1.26
N PRO A 183 17.33 -11.09 -1.74
CA PRO A 183 17.03 -11.12 -3.17
C PRO A 183 17.07 -9.74 -3.83
N ILE A 184 16.71 -8.65 -3.12
CA ILE A 184 16.84 -7.28 -3.64
C ILE A 184 18.30 -6.94 -3.98
N CYS A 185 19.24 -7.27 -3.09
CA CYS A 185 20.65 -6.98 -3.24
C CYS A 185 21.30 -7.95 -4.24
N LEU A 186 21.16 -9.27 -4.03
CA LEU A 186 21.77 -10.31 -4.86
C LEU A 186 21.31 -10.24 -6.31
N GLY A 187 20.01 -10.03 -6.57
CA GLY A 187 19.51 -9.89 -7.94
C GLY A 187 20.09 -8.67 -8.66
N ALA A 188 20.31 -7.56 -7.95
CA ALA A 188 20.87 -6.35 -8.51
C ALA A 188 22.38 -6.50 -8.74
N SER A 189 23.08 -7.20 -7.84
CA SER A 189 24.48 -7.61 -8.03
C SER A 189 24.65 -8.53 -9.25
N PHE A 190 23.80 -9.54 -9.43
CA PHE A 190 23.80 -10.41 -10.62
C PHE A 190 23.43 -9.66 -11.91
N SER A 191 22.59 -8.63 -11.81
CA SER A 191 22.24 -7.75 -12.96
C SER A 191 23.43 -6.92 -13.47
N ILE A 192 24.48 -6.74 -12.64
CA ILE A 192 25.69 -5.93 -12.94
C ILE A 192 26.93 -6.83 -13.18
N MET A 193 26.81 -8.15 -12.98
CA MET A 193 27.95 -9.06 -12.90
C MET A 193 28.70 -9.20 -14.23
N GLY A 194 29.86 -8.55 -14.30
CA GLY A 194 30.86 -8.70 -15.36
C GLY A 194 32.21 -9.15 -14.77
N GLU A 195 33.31 -8.65 -15.31
CA GLU A 195 34.64 -8.91 -14.74
C GLU A 195 34.75 -8.41 -13.29
N VAL A 196 35.37 -9.25 -12.44
CA VAL A 196 35.61 -8.97 -11.02
C VAL A 196 37.11 -8.95 -10.78
N GLN A 197 37.71 -7.77 -10.87
CA GLN A 197 39.05 -7.52 -10.34
C GLN A 197 38.92 -7.21 -8.85
N PHE A 198 39.28 -8.19 -8.02
CA PHE A 198 39.25 -8.07 -6.56
C PHE A 198 40.57 -7.51 -6.05
N ASP A 199 40.51 -6.33 -5.42
CA ASP A 199 41.57 -5.80 -4.55
C ASP A 199 41.01 -5.58 -3.15
N GLN A 200 41.77 -5.96 -2.12
CA GLN A 200 41.33 -5.89 -0.73
C GLN A 200 41.22 -4.44 -0.20
N THR A 201 42.08 -3.55 -0.67
CA THR A 201 42.10 -2.12 -0.28
C THR A 201 40.91 -1.39 -0.90
N GLY A 202 40.68 -1.59 -2.20
CA GLY A 202 39.51 -1.08 -2.90
C GLY A 202 38.20 -1.60 -2.32
N CYS A 203 38.14 -2.91 -2.05
CA CYS A 203 37.00 -3.55 -1.39
C CYS A 203 36.66 -2.86 -0.05
N PHE A 204 37.67 -2.65 0.82
CA PHE A 204 37.48 -1.95 2.09
C PHE A 204 36.90 -0.53 1.91
N PHE A 205 37.48 0.28 1.03
CA PHE A 205 37.00 1.65 0.80
C PHE A 205 35.59 1.71 0.19
N VAL A 206 35.28 0.80 -0.75
CA VAL A 206 33.94 0.70 -1.34
C VAL A 206 32.89 0.25 -0.32
N PHE A 207 33.19 -0.72 0.54
CA PHE A 207 32.29 -1.11 1.64
C PHE A 207 32.10 0.02 2.66
N ALA A 208 33.18 0.71 3.06
CA ALA A 208 33.09 1.87 3.97
C ALA A 208 32.22 2.99 3.37
N ALA A 209 32.41 3.31 2.09
CA ALA A 209 31.56 4.27 1.37
C ALA A 209 30.08 3.83 1.31
N THR A 210 29.82 2.53 1.14
CA THR A 210 28.47 1.94 1.12
C THR A 210 27.77 2.11 2.47
N MET A 211 28.44 1.76 3.57
CA MET A 211 27.92 1.96 4.93
C MET A 211 27.66 3.45 5.22
N LEU A 212 28.59 4.34 4.86
CA LEU A 212 28.44 5.79 5.05
C LEU A 212 27.26 6.37 4.26
N ARG A 213 26.92 5.86 3.06
CA ARG A 213 25.71 6.28 2.33
C ARG A 213 24.43 5.84 3.04
N GLY A 214 24.45 4.68 3.70
CA GLY A 214 23.39 4.26 4.61
C GLY A 214 23.21 5.24 5.77
N VAL A 215 24.29 5.52 6.52
CA VAL A 215 24.29 6.49 7.63
C VAL A 215 23.80 7.88 7.17
N LYS A 216 24.32 8.39 6.04
CA LYS A 216 23.93 9.66 5.41
C LYS A 216 22.42 9.72 5.17
N SER A 217 21.83 8.66 4.60
CA SER A 217 20.40 8.62 4.34
C SER A 217 19.55 8.59 5.62
N ILE A 218 20.02 7.94 6.69
CA ILE A 218 19.33 7.88 7.99
C ILE A 218 19.38 9.24 8.69
N GLN A 219 20.56 9.87 8.76
CA GLN A 219 20.75 11.23 9.27
C GLN A 219 19.84 12.24 8.54
N GLN A 220 19.79 12.14 7.20
CA GLN A 220 18.93 12.97 6.35
C GLN A 220 17.44 12.71 6.63
N SER A 221 17.02 11.46 6.86
CA SER A 221 15.64 11.10 7.24
C SER A 221 15.25 11.72 8.59
N ILE A 222 16.13 11.66 9.59
CA ILE A 222 15.91 12.27 10.92
C ILE A 222 15.73 13.79 10.80
N LEU A 223 16.60 14.47 10.06
CA LEU A 223 16.54 15.92 9.86
C LEU A 223 15.29 16.37 9.08
N LEU A 224 14.79 15.55 8.16
CA LEU A 224 13.58 15.82 7.37
C LEU A 224 12.27 15.47 8.11
N GLN A 225 12.23 14.38 8.87
CA GLN A 225 11.00 13.80 9.43
C GLN A 225 10.80 14.07 10.93
N GLU A 226 11.88 14.22 11.71
CA GLU A 226 11.82 14.44 13.16
C GLU A 226 12.03 15.93 13.49
N GLU A 227 13.10 16.54 12.99
CA GLU A 227 13.38 17.99 13.11
C GLU A 227 12.52 18.85 12.15
N LYS A 228 11.81 18.22 11.19
CA LYS A 228 10.89 18.85 10.22
C LYS A 228 11.52 19.99 9.40
N ILE A 229 12.82 19.92 9.10
CA ILE A 229 13.53 20.94 8.32
C ILE A 229 13.08 20.85 6.84
N ASN A 230 12.82 22.00 6.20
CA ASN A 230 12.42 22.02 4.79
C ASN A 230 13.51 21.45 3.87
N SER A 231 13.15 20.57 2.93
CA SER A 231 14.07 19.86 2.03
C SER A 231 15.07 20.75 1.27
N VAL A 232 14.66 21.96 0.86
CA VAL A 232 15.53 22.93 0.17
C VAL A 232 16.49 23.62 1.15
N PHE A 233 15.99 23.93 2.35
CA PHE A 233 16.81 24.56 3.39
C PHE A 233 17.81 23.57 3.99
N LEU A 234 17.43 22.30 4.15
CA LEU A 234 18.36 21.25 4.57
C LEU A 234 19.49 21.05 3.54
N LEU A 235 19.16 21.00 2.24
CA LEU A 235 20.17 20.84 1.18
C LEU A 235 21.15 22.02 1.19
N TYR A 236 20.64 23.27 1.16
CA TYR A 236 21.44 24.48 1.33
C TYR A 236 22.39 24.42 2.54
N LEU A 237 21.86 24.07 3.72
CA LEU A 237 22.64 24.02 4.96
C LEU A 237 23.69 22.91 5.01
N MET A 238 23.49 21.77 4.33
CA MET A 238 24.54 20.74 4.22
C MET A 238 25.54 21.04 3.11
N SER A 239 25.13 21.67 2.01
CA SER A 239 26.00 21.94 0.86
C SER A 239 27.10 22.97 1.18
N ILE A 240 26.89 23.90 2.12
CA ILE A 240 27.93 24.84 2.57
C ILE A 240 29.16 24.12 3.19
N PRO A 241 29.04 23.39 4.32
CA PRO A 241 30.18 22.66 4.89
C PRO A 241 30.67 21.54 3.96
N SER A 242 29.78 20.87 3.21
CA SER A 242 30.22 19.85 2.24
C SER A 242 31.01 20.43 1.06
N PHE A 243 30.72 21.65 0.59
CA PHE A 243 31.55 22.34 -0.40
C PHE A 243 32.94 22.63 0.17
N CYS A 244 33.04 23.19 1.38
CA CYS A 244 34.33 23.48 2.01
C CYS A 244 35.18 22.21 2.20
N ILE A 245 34.58 21.12 2.71
CA ILE A 245 35.28 19.84 2.90
C ILE A 245 35.72 19.24 1.56
N LEU A 246 34.84 19.21 0.54
CA LEU A 246 35.18 18.64 -0.77
C LEU A 246 36.19 19.49 -1.55
N ALA A 247 36.15 20.82 -1.43
CA ALA A 247 37.13 21.70 -2.07
C ALA A 247 38.54 21.53 -1.45
N VAL A 248 38.63 21.43 -0.12
CA VAL A 248 39.90 21.12 0.56
C VAL A 248 40.38 19.70 0.21
N ALA A 249 39.48 18.72 0.19
CA ALA A 249 39.82 17.35 -0.19
C ALA A 249 40.27 17.24 -1.65
N ALA A 250 39.66 18.00 -2.57
CA ALA A 250 40.10 18.09 -3.96
C ALA A 250 41.54 18.63 -4.04
N LEU A 251 41.80 19.80 -3.46
CA LEU A 251 43.12 20.45 -3.45
C LEU A 251 44.22 19.60 -2.78
N ALA A 252 43.87 18.72 -1.85
CA ALA A 252 44.81 17.90 -1.10
C ALA A 252 45.03 16.48 -1.68
N LEU A 253 44.06 15.90 -2.39
CA LEU A 253 44.09 14.51 -2.85
C LEU A 253 44.18 14.38 -4.38
N GLU A 254 43.68 15.36 -5.13
CA GLU A 254 43.81 15.40 -6.59
C GLU A 254 45.11 16.15 -6.90
N ASN A 255 46.05 15.51 -7.60
CA ASN A 255 47.42 16.04 -7.67
C ASN A 255 47.53 17.29 -8.57
N TRP A 256 47.32 18.45 -7.97
CA TRP A 256 47.39 19.78 -8.58
C TRP A 256 48.79 20.17 -9.09
N ALA A 257 49.83 19.33 -8.92
CA ALA A 257 51.14 19.55 -9.55
C ALA A 257 51.16 19.21 -11.05
N LEU A 258 50.21 18.41 -11.55
CA LEU A 258 50.05 18.08 -12.98
C LEU A 258 49.13 19.08 -13.71
N LEU A 259 49.22 20.37 -13.36
CA LEU A 259 48.30 21.40 -13.82
C LEU A 259 48.63 21.92 -15.23
N GLU A 260 48.39 21.09 -16.24
CA GLU A 260 47.91 21.63 -17.52
C GLU A 260 46.67 22.50 -17.21
N SER A 261 46.70 23.76 -17.67
CA SER A 261 45.74 24.76 -17.19
C SER A 261 44.29 24.32 -17.42
N PRO A 262 43.37 24.38 -16.43
CA PRO A 262 41.96 24.00 -16.60
C PRO A 262 41.22 24.78 -17.71
N LEU A 263 41.79 25.88 -18.19
CA LEU A 263 41.32 26.67 -19.33
C LEU A 263 41.61 26.02 -20.71
N HIS A 264 42.39 24.93 -20.76
CA HIS A 264 42.67 24.20 -22.00
C HIS A 264 41.55 23.22 -22.40
N TYR A 265 40.60 22.94 -21.50
CA TYR A 265 39.44 22.12 -21.80
C TYR A 265 38.40 22.88 -22.63
N ASP A 266 37.83 22.19 -23.61
CA ASP A 266 36.79 22.70 -24.52
C ASP A 266 35.55 23.25 -23.78
N ARG A 267 34.91 24.26 -24.36
CA ARG A 267 33.64 24.85 -23.92
C ARG A 267 32.55 23.80 -23.77
N HIS A 268 32.54 22.76 -24.61
CA HIS A 268 31.57 21.67 -24.49
C HIS A 268 31.70 20.89 -23.17
N LEU A 269 32.92 20.69 -22.63
CA LEU A 269 33.09 20.07 -21.31
C LEU A 269 32.40 20.91 -20.23
N TRP A 270 32.61 22.23 -20.24
CA TRP A 270 32.02 23.12 -19.24
C TRP A 270 30.49 23.13 -19.28
N VAL A 271 29.88 22.94 -20.47
CA VAL A 271 28.42 22.73 -20.60
C VAL A 271 27.99 21.40 -19.98
N PHE A 272 28.72 20.29 -20.21
CA PHE A 272 28.40 19.00 -19.60
C PHE A 272 28.61 19.00 -18.08
N ILE A 273 29.65 19.67 -17.56
CA ILE A 273 29.86 19.89 -16.13
C ILE A 273 28.70 20.68 -15.53
N LEU A 274 28.29 21.80 -16.13
CA LEU A 274 27.15 22.60 -15.66
C LEU A 274 25.85 21.79 -15.66
N LEU A 275 25.60 20.99 -16.70
CA LEU A 275 24.42 20.13 -16.77
C LEU A 275 24.43 19.03 -15.69
N SER A 276 25.60 18.43 -15.41
CA SER A 276 25.80 17.49 -14.30
C SER A 276 25.54 18.17 -12.94
N CYS A 277 26.05 19.39 -12.75
CA CYS A 277 25.82 20.18 -11.53
C CYS A 277 24.33 20.48 -11.29
N LEU A 278 23.61 20.98 -12.32
CA LEU A 278 22.19 21.28 -12.24
C LEU A 278 21.35 20.02 -11.99
N GLY A 279 21.68 18.92 -12.69
CA GLY A 279 21.09 17.61 -12.46
C GLY A 279 21.30 17.14 -11.02
N SER A 280 22.48 17.36 -10.44
CA SER A 280 22.82 17.00 -9.06
C SER A 280 21.96 17.73 -8.02
N VAL A 281 21.65 19.01 -8.23
CA VAL A 281 20.70 19.74 -7.36
C VAL A 281 19.31 19.10 -7.44
N MET A 282 18.79 18.86 -8.66
CA MET A 282 17.48 18.22 -8.85
C MET A 282 17.43 16.81 -8.22
N TYR A 283 18.48 16.01 -8.38
CA TYR A 283 18.61 14.68 -7.80
C TYR A 283 18.59 14.70 -6.26
N ASN A 284 19.34 15.63 -5.63
CA ASN A 284 19.36 15.74 -4.18
C ASN A 284 18.01 16.26 -3.62
N LEU A 285 17.37 17.23 -4.28
CA LEU A 285 16.03 17.70 -3.90
C LEU A 285 14.96 16.60 -4.07
N ALA A 286 15.01 15.83 -5.16
CA ALA A 286 14.11 14.70 -5.38
C ALA A 286 14.36 13.56 -4.37
N SER A 287 15.64 13.29 -4.03
CA SER A 287 16.04 12.37 -2.97
C SER A 287 15.48 12.79 -1.59
N CYS A 288 15.60 14.07 -1.22
CA CYS A 288 14.94 14.62 -0.03
C CYS A 288 13.42 14.40 -0.07
N CYS A 289 12.77 14.63 -1.21
CA CYS A 289 11.32 14.44 -1.36
C CYS A 289 10.91 12.96 -1.19
N VAL A 290 11.60 12.03 -1.84
CA VAL A 290 11.38 10.59 -1.68
C VAL A 290 11.58 10.17 -0.21
N ILE A 291 12.61 10.66 0.47
CA ILE A 291 12.81 10.42 1.90
C ILE A 291 11.64 10.98 2.73
N THR A 292 11.22 12.23 2.54
CA THR A 292 10.09 12.81 3.30
C THR A 292 8.80 12.01 3.16
N LEU A 293 8.54 11.42 1.98
CA LEU A 293 7.32 10.68 1.68
C LEU A 293 7.42 9.16 1.99
N THR A 294 8.62 8.65 2.28
CA THR A 294 8.88 7.22 2.56
C THR A 294 9.91 7.04 3.70
N SER A 295 11.09 6.49 3.43
CA SER A 295 12.16 6.26 4.41
C SER A 295 13.54 6.19 3.73
N ALA A 296 14.61 6.31 4.54
CA ALA A 296 15.99 6.07 4.12
C ALA A 296 16.20 4.70 3.45
N VAL A 297 15.59 3.63 3.99
CA VAL A 297 15.71 2.26 3.44
C VAL A 297 15.01 2.16 2.08
N THR A 298 13.81 2.75 1.97
CA THR A 298 13.01 2.75 0.73
C THR A 298 13.75 3.41 -0.44
N LEU A 299 14.49 4.50 -0.18
CA LEU A 299 15.31 5.17 -1.19
C LEU A 299 16.33 4.22 -1.84
N HIS A 300 17.08 3.44 -1.05
CA HIS A 300 18.09 2.53 -1.60
C HIS A 300 17.46 1.33 -2.32
N ILE A 301 16.30 0.85 -1.88
CA ILE A 301 15.54 -0.19 -2.59
C ILE A 301 15.15 0.33 -3.99
N LEU A 302 14.62 1.55 -4.08
CA LEU A 302 14.35 2.20 -5.38
C LEU A 302 15.65 2.43 -6.19
N GLY A 303 16.80 2.55 -5.52
CA GLY A 303 18.13 2.54 -6.15
C GLY A 303 18.43 1.22 -6.88
N ASN A 304 18.15 0.08 -6.25
CA ASN A 304 18.28 -1.22 -6.92
C ASN A 304 17.25 -1.41 -8.04
N LEU A 305 16.07 -0.76 -7.96
CA LEU A 305 15.13 -0.74 -9.09
C LEU A 305 15.70 0.02 -10.30
N SER A 306 16.52 1.05 -10.08
CA SER A 306 17.21 1.75 -11.18
C SER A 306 18.18 0.85 -11.95
N VAL A 307 18.81 -0.14 -11.29
CA VAL A 307 19.69 -1.13 -11.95
C VAL A 307 18.90 -1.94 -12.97
N VAL A 308 17.76 -2.50 -12.54
CA VAL A 308 16.86 -3.27 -13.40
C VAL A 308 16.26 -2.39 -14.50
N GLY A 309 15.87 -1.15 -14.17
CA GLY A 309 15.36 -0.19 -15.15
C GLY A 309 16.39 0.17 -16.23
N ASN A 310 17.66 0.37 -15.86
CA ASN A 310 18.75 0.64 -16.80
C ASN A 310 19.04 -0.56 -17.70
N LEU A 311 18.99 -1.78 -17.17
CA LEU A 311 19.14 -3.01 -17.94
C LEU A 311 18.04 -3.12 -19.02
N LEU A 312 16.78 -2.93 -18.63
CA LEU A 312 15.62 -2.95 -19.54
C LEU A 312 15.62 -1.78 -20.54
N LEU A 313 16.13 -0.61 -20.15
CA LEU A 313 16.26 0.54 -21.06
C LEU A 313 17.37 0.33 -22.09
N SER A 314 18.51 -0.27 -21.69
CA SER A 314 19.59 -0.64 -22.62
C SER A 314 19.11 -1.65 -23.67
N GLN A 315 18.30 -2.62 -23.26
CA GLN A 315 17.61 -3.55 -24.15
C GLN A 315 16.69 -2.83 -25.15
N LEU A 316 15.79 -1.98 -24.65
CA LEU A 316 14.81 -1.27 -25.47
C LEU A 316 15.46 -0.33 -26.51
N LEU A 317 16.58 0.31 -26.15
CA LEU A 317 17.24 1.31 -27.01
C LEU A 317 18.26 0.70 -27.99
N PHE A 318 18.95 -0.38 -27.62
CA PHE A 318 20.08 -0.90 -28.40
C PHE A 318 19.89 -2.33 -28.94
N GLY A 319 18.84 -3.05 -28.53
CA GLY A 319 18.58 -4.42 -29.00
C GLY A 319 19.70 -5.41 -28.69
N SER A 320 20.50 -5.16 -27.64
CA SER A 320 21.55 -6.07 -27.18
C SER A 320 20.94 -7.39 -26.67
N GLU A 321 21.71 -8.47 -26.58
CA GLU A 321 21.22 -9.70 -25.95
C GLU A 321 21.36 -9.65 -24.42
N LEU A 322 20.31 -10.03 -23.68
CA LEU A 322 20.42 -10.25 -22.23
C LEU A 322 21.18 -11.55 -21.95
N SER A 323 22.22 -11.47 -21.12
CA SER A 323 22.66 -12.64 -20.39
C SER A 323 21.52 -13.19 -19.52
N ALA A 324 21.31 -14.50 -19.54
CA ALA A 324 20.32 -15.17 -18.71
C ALA A 324 20.51 -14.87 -17.21
N LEU A 325 21.76 -14.64 -16.77
CA LEU A 325 22.09 -14.21 -15.42
C LEU A 325 21.49 -12.83 -15.08
N SER A 326 21.59 -11.87 -16.00
CA SER A 326 21.05 -10.52 -15.81
C SER A 326 19.53 -10.51 -15.77
N CYS A 327 18.88 -11.37 -16.59
CA CYS A 327 17.43 -11.58 -16.55
C CYS A 327 16.99 -12.23 -15.22
N ALA A 328 17.69 -13.28 -14.77
CA ALA A 328 17.43 -13.92 -13.48
C ALA A 328 17.64 -12.95 -12.31
N GLY A 329 18.68 -12.11 -12.37
CA GLY A 329 18.95 -11.04 -11.41
C GLY A 329 17.80 -10.03 -11.32
N ALA A 330 17.29 -9.55 -12.46
CA ALA A 330 16.15 -8.64 -12.52
C ALA A 330 14.89 -9.25 -11.88
N VAL A 331 14.57 -10.50 -12.21
CA VAL A 331 13.42 -11.22 -11.62
C VAL A 331 13.58 -11.40 -10.10
N LEU A 332 14.79 -11.75 -9.64
CA LEU A 332 15.09 -11.92 -8.22
C LEU A 332 14.95 -10.60 -7.44
N THR A 333 15.43 -9.48 -7.99
CA THR A 333 15.28 -8.15 -7.38
C THR A 333 13.81 -7.72 -7.29
N LEU A 334 13.03 -7.89 -8.36
CA LEU A 334 11.60 -7.55 -8.38
C LEU A 334 10.79 -8.43 -7.40
N SER A 335 11.09 -9.72 -7.32
CA SER A 335 10.51 -10.64 -6.33
C SER A 335 10.80 -10.17 -4.90
N GLY A 336 12.05 -9.82 -4.59
CA GLY A 336 12.44 -9.28 -3.30
C GLY A 336 11.71 -7.98 -2.93
N MET A 337 11.51 -7.07 -3.90
CA MET A 337 10.75 -5.83 -3.69
C MET A 337 9.28 -6.11 -3.36
N LEU A 338 8.64 -7.06 -4.04
CA LEU A 338 7.27 -7.46 -3.75
C LEU A 338 7.13 -8.06 -2.35
N ILE A 339 8.08 -8.89 -1.91
CA ILE A 339 8.12 -9.43 -0.54
C ILE A 339 8.30 -8.31 0.49
N TYR A 340 9.21 -7.36 0.25
CA TYR A 340 9.41 -6.23 1.15
C TYR A 340 8.16 -5.34 1.26
N GLN A 341 7.56 -4.97 0.12
CA GLN A 341 6.39 -4.09 0.08
C GLN A 341 5.14 -4.71 0.73
N ASN A 342 5.00 -6.03 0.70
CA ASN A 342 3.89 -6.76 1.33
C ASN A 342 4.27 -7.37 2.70
N SER A 343 5.46 -7.06 3.24
CA SER A 343 6.02 -7.74 4.41
C SER A 343 5.06 -7.77 5.62
N GLU A 344 4.49 -6.64 6.03
CA GLU A 344 3.53 -6.56 7.15
C GLU A 344 2.30 -7.47 6.97
N PHE A 345 1.80 -7.61 5.75
CA PHE A 345 0.67 -8.52 5.45
C PHE A 345 1.11 -9.99 5.53
N ILE A 346 2.30 -10.32 5.02
CA ILE A 346 2.86 -11.67 5.10
C ILE A 346 3.13 -12.05 6.57
N VAL A 347 3.62 -11.13 7.41
CA VAL A 347 3.80 -11.37 8.86
C VAL A 347 2.48 -11.66 9.54
N SER A 348 1.47 -10.80 9.34
CA SER A 348 0.13 -11.00 9.92
C SER A 348 -0.48 -12.35 9.52
N TYR A 349 -0.35 -12.75 8.25
CA TYR A 349 -0.80 -14.06 7.77
C TYR A 349 0.00 -15.22 8.38
N MET A 350 1.34 -15.10 8.47
CA MET A 350 2.20 -16.10 9.09
C MET A 350 1.89 -16.30 10.57
N ASP A 351 1.67 -15.23 11.33
CA ASP A 351 1.42 -15.31 12.77
C ASP A 351 0.00 -15.82 13.09
N ALA A 352 -1.00 -15.46 12.28
CA ALA A 352 -2.32 -16.11 12.33
C ALA A 352 -2.20 -17.63 12.09
N ARG A 353 -1.43 -18.04 11.07
CA ARG A 353 -1.20 -19.47 10.76
C ARG A 353 -0.42 -20.20 11.88
N LYS A 354 0.56 -19.55 12.52
CA LYS A 354 1.25 -20.08 13.71
C LYS A 354 0.31 -20.23 14.90
N ALA A 355 -0.58 -19.25 15.13
CA ALA A 355 -1.55 -19.28 16.23
C ALA A 355 -2.53 -20.46 16.06
N LYS A 356 -3.10 -20.62 14.86
CA LYS A 356 -3.96 -21.77 14.50
C LYS A 356 -3.23 -23.10 14.71
N ALA A 357 -2.01 -23.25 14.16
CA ALA A 357 -1.20 -24.46 14.34
C ALA A 357 -0.85 -24.75 15.82
N LYS A 358 -0.60 -23.73 16.64
CA LYS A 358 -0.34 -23.88 18.08
C LYS A 358 -1.60 -24.28 18.85
N LYS A 359 -2.78 -23.80 18.45
CA LYS A 359 -4.07 -24.18 19.05
C LYS A 359 -4.41 -25.64 18.72
N ILE A 360 -4.35 -26.03 17.44
CA ILE A 360 -4.51 -27.43 17.01
C ILE A 360 -3.55 -28.35 17.77
N ARG A 361 -2.25 -28.01 17.83
CA ARG A 361 -1.27 -28.84 18.55
C ARG A 361 -1.56 -28.99 20.06
N ARG A 362 -2.14 -27.97 20.71
CA ARG A 362 -2.58 -28.10 22.12
C ARG A 362 -3.72 -29.11 22.26
N VAL A 363 -4.74 -29.01 21.42
CA VAL A 363 -5.91 -29.89 21.50
C VAL A 363 -5.51 -31.34 21.20
N CYS A 364 -4.64 -31.58 20.20
CA CYS A 364 -4.13 -32.93 19.94
C CYS A 364 -3.32 -33.52 21.11
N ILE A 365 -2.61 -32.71 21.91
CA ILE A 365 -1.89 -33.18 23.10
C ILE A 365 -2.89 -33.53 24.21
N LEU A 366 -3.86 -32.65 24.50
CA LEU A 366 -4.89 -32.89 25.52
C LEU A 366 -5.74 -34.13 25.20
N ALA A 367 -6.05 -34.37 23.93
CA ALA A 367 -6.72 -35.57 23.44
C ALA A 367 -5.83 -36.84 23.38
N SER A 368 -4.52 -36.71 23.61
CA SER A 368 -3.58 -37.84 23.73
C SER A 368 -3.37 -38.22 25.20
N ASP A 369 -3.15 -37.24 26.09
CA ASP A 369 -2.98 -37.50 27.52
C ASP A 369 -4.25 -38.12 28.17
N SER A 370 -5.42 -37.94 27.54
CA SER A 370 -6.70 -38.52 27.99
C SER A 370 -6.85 -40.05 27.78
N SER A 371 -5.92 -40.74 27.09
CA SER A 371 -6.02 -42.20 26.91
C SER A 371 -5.40 -43.03 28.05
N ASP A 372 -4.52 -42.44 28.86
CA ASP A 372 -3.58 -43.21 29.71
C ASP A 372 -3.80 -43.03 31.24
N MET A 373 -4.85 -42.32 31.67
CA MET A 373 -5.15 -42.09 33.10
C MET A 373 -6.64 -42.12 33.44
N GLU A 374 -7.11 -43.24 34.01
CA GLU A 374 -8.37 -43.25 34.77
C GLU A 374 -8.19 -42.50 36.11
N SER A 375 -9.11 -41.56 36.39
CA SER A 375 -9.28 -40.82 37.65
C SER A 375 -8.23 -39.75 38.05
N LYS A 376 -8.38 -38.54 37.50
CA LYS A 376 -8.82 -37.35 38.30
C LYS A 376 -8.98 -36.05 37.50
N THR A 377 -10.20 -35.50 37.56
CA THR A 377 -10.55 -34.06 37.64
C THR A 377 -10.02 -33.09 36.57
N ASP A 378 -10.97 -32.56 35.79
CA ASP A 378 -10.97 -31.24 35.14
C ASP A 378 -9.84 -30.89 34.15
N ALA A 379 -9.81 -31.64 33.05
CA ALA A 379 -9.25 -31.19 31.77
C ALA A 379 -10.33 -31.12 30.68
N SER A 380 -11.51 -30.55 31.01
CA SER A 380 -12.59 -30.36 30.03
C SER A 380 -12.18 -29.29 29.00
N LEU A 381 -12.01 -29.71 27.75
CA LEU A 381 -11.78 -28.81 26.61
C LEU A 381 -12.96 -27.84 26.47
N THR A 382 -12.67 -26.54 26.42
CA THR A 382 -13.73 -25.52 26.36
C THR A 382 -14.34 -25.39 24.96
N SER A 383 -15.60 -24.94 24.87
CA SER A 383 -16.27 -24.73 23.58
C SER A 383 -15.50 -23.77 22.66
N GLU A 384 -14.94 -22.69 23.21
CA GLU A 384 -14.05 -21.78 22.47
C GLU A 384 -12.76 -22.45 21.96
N GLU A 385 -12.30 -23.54 22.58
CA GLU A 385 -11.11 -24.27 22.13
C GLU A 385 -11.40 -25.19 20.93
N LEU A 386 -12.56 -25.84 20.91
CA LEU A 386 -13.03 -26.67 19.79
C LEU A 386 -13.45 -25.82 18.60
N ALA A 387 -14.22 -24.75 18.82
CA ALA A 387 -14.78 -23.89 17.75
C ALA A 387 -13.76 -23.09 16.91
N ALA A 388 -12.45 -23.29 17.13
CA ALA A 388 -11.37 -22.72 16.32
C ALA A 388 -10.51 -23.79 15.60
N ILE A 389 -10.98 -25.04 15.57
CA ILE A 389 -10.39 -26.12 14.79
C ILE A 389 -11.15 -26.19 13.46
N GLU A 390 -10.85 -25.28 12.53
CA GLU A 390 -11.37 -25.30 11.16
C GLU A 390 -10.82 -26.47 10.30
N ASP A 391 -10.37 -27.56 10.93
CA ASP A 391 -9.76 -28.72 10.29
C ASP A 391 -10.70 -29.92 10.48
N GLU A 392 -11.58 -30.11 9.51
CA GLU A 392 -12.69 -31.07 9.56
C GLU A 392 -12.20 -32.52 9.73
N GLU A 393 -11.02 -32.85 9.20
CA GLU A 393 -10.43 -34.19 9.32
C GLU A 393 -9.89 -34.43 10.74
N VAL A 394 -9.29 -33.42 11.38
CA VAL A 394 -8.93 -33.48 12.81
C VAL A 394 -10.16 -33.56 13.69
N LEU A 395 -11.21 -32.78 13.39
CA LEU A 395 -12.39 -32.67 14.24
C LEU A 395 -13.27 -33.93 14.16
N ASN A 396 -13.44 -34.53 12.98
CA ASN A 396 -14.04 -35.86 12.82
C ASN A 396 -13.21 -36.95 13.52
N LYS A 397 -11.88 -36.91 13.41
CA LYS A 397 -11.01 -37.88 14.10
C LYS A 397 -11.09 -37.76 15.62
N MET A 398 -11.41 -36.60 16.17
CA MET A 398 -11.77 -36.48 17.60
C MET A 398 -13.17 -37.07 17.86
N LEU A 399 -14.17 -36.76 17.02
CA LEU A 399 -15.55 -37.28 17.12
C LEU A 399 -15.65 -38.82 17.13
N ASP A 400 -14.71 -39.52 16.47
CA ASP A 400 -14.63 -40.98 16.44
C ASP A 400 -13.97 -41.59 17.69
N ASN A 401 -13.04 -40.88 18.33
CA ASN A 401 -12.34 -41.37 19.53
C ASN A 401 -13.03 -40.96 20.84
N THR A 402 -13.84 -39.90 20.83
CA THR A 402 -14.59 -39.43 22.01
C THR A 402 -15.83 -40.30 22.28
N THR A 403 -15.82 -41.01 23.41
CA THR A 403 -16.96 -41.79 23.92
C THR A 403 -17.92 -40.98 24.80
N ASP A 404 -17.48 -39.86 25.38
CA ASP A 404 -18.31 -38.99 26.21
C ASP A 404 -19.36 -38.22 25.38
N TYR A 405 -20.57 -38.10 25.91
CA TYR A 405 -21.71 -37.52 25.19
C TYR A 405 -21.65 -35.98 25.10
N GLU A 406 -21.21 -35.30 26.17
CA GLU A 406 -21.13 -33.83 26.20
C GLU A 406 -19.98 -33.33 25.32
N GLN A 407 -18.80 -33.94 25.42
CA GLN A 407 -17.68 -33.66 24.51
C GLN A 407 -18.04 -33.97 23.06
N ARG A 408 -18.69 -35.10 22.77
CA ARG A 408 -19.10 -35.45 21.41
C ARG A 408 -20.17 -34.51 20.84
N ARG A 409 -21.02 -33.92 21.69
CA ARG A 409 -21.91 -32.81 21.33
C ARG A 409 -21.12 -31.54 21.01
N MET A 410 -20.16 -31.13 21.85
CA MET A 410 -19.35 -29.93 21.58
C MET A 410 -18.48 -30.05 20.32
N ILE A 411 -17.94 -31.24 20.03
CA ILE A 411 -17.19 -31.49 18.77
C ILE A 411 -18.11 -31.34 17.57
N ARG A 412 -19.38 -31.77 17.68
CA ARG A 412 -20.38 -31.58 16.63
C ARG A 412 -20.80 -30.12 16.47
N ALA A 413 -21.03 -29.39 17.57
CA ALA A 413 -21.31 -27.96 17.52
C ALA A 413 -20.16 -27.16 16.87
N ALA A 414 -18.90 -27.62 17.02
CA ALA A 414 -17.75 -27.05 16.32
C ALA A 414 -17.66 -27.44 14.82
N LEU A 415 -18.28 -28.53 14.39
CA LEU A 415 -18.49 -28.85 12.96
C LEU A 415 -19.66 -28.04 12.36
N GLU A 416 -20.69 -27.74 13.16
CA GLU A 416 -21.93 -27.07 12.74
C GLU A 416 -21.83 -25.53 12.76
N GLY A 417 -21.03 -24.96 13.67
CA GLY A 417 -20.71 -23.51 13.72
C GLY A 417 -21.44 -22.73 14.82
N PRO A 418 -20.96 -21.51 15.16
CA PRO A 418 -21.39 -20.77 16.35
C PRO A 418 -22.78 -20.12 16.27
N ASP A 419 -23.46 -20.16 15.12
CA ASP A 419 -24.70 -19.42 14.88
C ASP A 419 -25.95 -20.16 15.37
N GLU A 420 -25.99 -21.50 15.32
CA GLU A 420 -27.19 -22.28 15.71
C GLU A 420 -27.41 -22.40 17.22
N GLU A 421 -26.35 -22.45 18.05
CA GLU A 421 -26.51 -22.75 19.48
C GLU A 421 -27.17 -21.60 20.27
N LYS A 422 -26.97 -20.34 19.83
CA LYS A 422 -27.61 -19.15 20.46
C LYS A 422 -29.12 -19.07 20.27
N GLU A 423 -29.66 -19.61 19.17
CA GLU A 423 -31.12 -19.59 18.96
C GLU A 423 -31.86 -20.46 19.99
N ARG A 424 -31.23 -21.55 20.45
CA ARG A 424 -31.85 -22.49 21.41
C ARG A 424 -31.95 -21.93 22.82
N GLU A 425 -30.93 -21.23 23.32
CA GLU A 425 -30.97 -20.63 24.66
C GLU A 425 -31.98 -19.46 24.73
N THR A 426 -32.00 -18.62 23.68
CA THR A 426 -32.86 -17.43 23.62
C THR A 426 -34.35 -17.80 23.62
N GLY A 427 -34.72 -18.94 23.01
CA GLY A 427 -36.11 -19.42 22.95
C GLY A 427 -36.68 -19.93 24.28
N ALA A 428 -35.84 -20.27 25.27
CA ALA A 428 -36.29 -20.84 26.54
C ALA A 428 -36.76 -19.79 27.56
N GLY A 429 -36.03 -18.68 27.69
CA GLY A 429 -36.29 -17.65 28.71
C GLY A 429 -37.63 -16.91 28.54
N ALA A 430 -38.02 -16.64 27.29
CA ALA A 430 -39.20 -15.84 26.95
C ALA A 430 -40.55 -16.44 27.37
N ARG A 431 -40.60 -17.69 27.85
CA ARG A 431 -41.85 -18.41 28.16
C ARG A 431 -42.36 -18.20 29.59
N VAL A 432 -41.60 -17.56 30.48
CA VAL A 432 -41.95 -17.44 31.91
C VAL A 432 -42.57 -16.08 32.27
N GLU A 433 -42.15 -14.97 31.66
CA GLU A 433 -42.64 -13.62 32.03
C GLU A 433 -44.02 -13.26 31.45
N ALA A 434 -44.52 -13.97 30.44
CA ALA A 434 -45.79 -13.63 29.76
C ALA A 434 -47.07 -13.99 30.55
N ALA A 435 -46.96 -14.37 31.83
CA ALA A 435 -48.03 -14.90 32.65
C ALA A 435 -48.44 -13.98 33.83
N GLY A 436 -48.46 -12.65 33.62
CA GLY A 436 -48.83 -11.67 34.65
C GLY A 436 -49.43 -10.36 34.13
N LEU A 437 -50.45 -9.88 34.86
CA LEU A 437 -51.08 -8.55 34.84
C LEU A 437 -51.92 -8.07 33.62
N GLU A 438 -53.22 -7.93 33.90
CA GLU A 438 -54.10 -6.76 33.67
C GLU A 438 -54.15 -6.07 32.28
N THR A 439 -55.24 -6.03 31.49
CA THR A 439 -56.67 -5.61 31.66
C THR A 439 -57.00 -4.12 31.43
N ALA A 440 -58.14 -3.90 30.76
CA ALA A 440 -59.03 -2.71 30.79
C ALA A 440 -58.80 -1.46 29.88
N ARG A 441 -59.27 -1.55 28.62
CA ARG A 441 -60.44 -0.82 28.02
C ARG A 441 -60.48 0.76 27.97
N PRO A 442 -61.44 1.43 27.29
CA PRO A 442 -61.20 2.08 25.97
C PRO A 442 -61.65 3.57 25.87
N GLU A 443 -61.55 4.21 24.68
CA GLU A 443 -62.65 5.05 24.10
C GLU A 443 -62.51 5.40 22.59
N GLN A 444 -63.32 6.32 22.05
CA GLN A 444 -64.20 5.98 20.90
C GLN A 444 -64.53 7.12 19.88
N ARG A 445 -64.49 6.81 18.56
CA ARG A 445 -65.17 7.48 17.38
C ARG A 445 -64.95 8.99 17.08
N ARG A 446 -64.87 9.37 15.78
CA ARG A 446 -65.96 10.04 15.00
C ARG A 446 -65.65 10.23 13.49
N ASN A 447 -66.72 10.52 12.71
CA ASN A 447 -66.87 10.48 11.24
C ASN A 447 -66.54 11.77 10.43
N ASN A 448 -65.82 11.61 9.30
CA ASN A 448 -66.29 11.78 7.89
C ASN A 448 -66.61 13.18 7.24
N ARG A 449 -65.93 13.44 6.08
CA ARG A 449 -66.35 14.15 4.82
C ARG A 449 -66.66 15.68 4.72
N ARG A 450 -65.98 16.36 3.77
CA ARG A 450 -66.44 17.25 2.63
C ARG A 450 -65.19 17.98 2.01
N SER A 451 -64.93 18.15 0.70
CA SER A 451 -65.64 18.74 -0.49
C SER A 451 -65.56 20.29 -0.57
N CYS A 452 -65.47 21.02 -1.71
CA CYS A 452 -65.65 20.69 -3.15
C CYS A 452 -65.18 21.81 -4.14
N GLN A 453 -64.98 21.48 -5.44
CA GLN A 453 -65.13 22.32 -6.69
C GLN A 453 -64.21 23.57 -6.90
N HIS A 454 -64.05 24.22 -8.07
CA HIS A 454 -64.70 24.26 -9.43
C HIS A 454 -63.64 24.78 -10.50
N ARG A 455 -63.76 24.94 -11.84
CA ARG A 455 -64.79 24.73 -12.90
C ARG A 455 -64.13 24.31 -14.26
N GLN A 456 -64.40 24.98 -15.41
CA GLN A 456 -64.03 24.60 -16.82
C GLN A 456 -63.99 25.79 -17.80
N SER A 457 -63.32 25.64 -18.97
CA SER A 457 -63.37 26.50 -20.17
C SER A 457 -63.13 25.69 -21.49
N VAL A 458 -63.19 26.31 -22.69
CA VAL A 458 -63.46 25.65 -24.01
C VAL A 458 -62.83 26.38 -25.23
N HIS A 459 -62.74 25.68 -26.39
CA HIS A 459 -62.65 26.11 -27.82
C HIS A 459 -61.37 25.84 -28.68
N GLU A 460 -61.60 25.84 -30.01
CA GLU A 460 -60.84 25.30 -31.18
C GLU A 460 -61.32 26.09 -32.46
N PRO A 461 -60.88 25.84 -33.72
CA PRO A 461 -59.62 25.35 -34.32
C PRO A 461 -59.10 26.26 -35.49
N ALA A 462 -58.07 25.85 -36.26
CA ALA A 462 -57.74 26.39 -37.60
C ALA A 462 -56.91 25.39 -38.46
N VAL A 463 -57.00 25.46 -39.80
CA VAL A 463 -56.46 24.46 -40.77
C VAL A 463 -55.99 25.11 -42.10
N THR A 464 -54.88 24.62 -42.68
CA THR A 464 -54.50 24.43 -44.12
C THR A 464 -53.04 23.93 -44.16
N ASP A 465 -52.66 22.84 -44.83
CA ASP A 465 -52.47 22.61 -46.28
C ASP A 465 -51.38 23.50 -46.93
N GLU A 466 -50.46 23.03 -47.79
CA GLU A 466 -50.19 21.69 -48.37
C GLU A 466 -48.63 21.49 -48.52
N GLN A 467 -47.94 20.61 -49.27
CA GLN A 467 -48.25 19.70 -50.40
C GLN A 467 -47.42 18.38 -50.33
N ALA A 468 -46.48 18.13 -51.26
CA ALA A 468 -45.86 16.82 -51.57
C ALA A 468 -44.38 16.99 -52.06
N ALA A 469 -43.58 15.96 -52.42
CA ALA A 469 -43.87 14.55 -52.74
C ALA A 469 -42.67 13.58 -52.61
N ARG A 470 -42.99 12.28 -52.38
CA ARG A 470 -42.33 11.03 -52.86
C ARG A 470 -40.82 10.78 -52.70
N ALA A 471 -40.51 9.60 -52.10
CA ALA A 471 -39.75 8.47 -52.69
C ALA A 471 -38.68 7.83 -51.75
N SER A 472 -38.66 6.50 -51.77
CA SER A 472 -37.58 5.59 -51.32
C SER A 472 -37.14 4.73 -52.53
N PRO A 473 -36.08 3.89 -52.48
CA PRO A 473 -35.08 3.67 -51.43
C PRO A 473 -33.62 3.82 -51.97
N ALA A 474 -32.61 3.46 -51.16
CA ALA A 474 -31.40 2.69 -51.54
C ALA A 474 -30.17 2.99 -50.63
N GLU A 475 -29.17 2.12 -50.72
CA GLU A 475 -28.00 1.97 -49.86
C GLU A 475 -26.85 2.96 -50.16
N ALA A 476 -26.08 3.37 -49.15
CA ALA A 476 -24.65 3.66 -49.28
C ALA A 476 -23.92 3.59 -47.92
N SER A 477 -22.72 3.01 -47.89
CA SER A 477 -21.87 2.90 -46.70
C SER A 477 -21.14 4.21 -46.38
N ALA A 478 -21.03 4.56 -45.09
CA ALA A 478 -20.10 5.57 -44.59
C ALA A 478 -19.68 5.28 -43.13
N GLN A 479 -18.65 4.44 -42.95
CA GLN A 479 -18.08 4.17 -41.63
C GLN A 479 -17.35 5.41 -41.08
N LYS A 480 -17.69 5.82 -39.85
CA LYS A 480 -16.88 6.75 -39.03
C LYS A 480 -16.37 6.03 -37.79
N SER A 481 -15.07 5.77 -37.75
CA SER A 481 -14.38 5.16 -36.61
C SER A 481 -14.31 6.14 -35.42
N PRO A 482 -14.63 5.71 -34.19
CA PRO A 482 -14.33 6.50 -32.99
C PRO A 482 -12.82 6.47 -32.68
N PRO A 483 -12.29 7.47 -31.95
CA PRO A 483 -10.86 7.61 -31.66
C PRO A 483 -10.31 6.55 -30.68
N ALA A 484 -8.98 6.45 -30.62
CA ALA A 484 -8.25 5.39 -29.94
C ALA A 484 -8.46 5.32 -28.41
N ALA A 485 -8.19 4.13 -27.85
CA ALA A 485 -8.57 3.78 -26.48
C ALA A 485 -7.71 4.47 -25.40
N ALA A 486 -8.34 5.36 -24.64
CA ALA A 486 -7.87 5.72 -23.30
C ALA A 486 -8.08 4.55 -22.31
N ALA A 487 -7.30 4.53 -21.22
CA ALA A 487 -7.54 3.62 -20.10
C ALA A 487 -8.92 3.90 -19.45
N PRO A 488 -9.62 2.87 -18.92
CA PRO A 488 -10.98 3.05 -18.39
C PRO A 488 -10.98 3.94 -17.14
N ASN A 489 -11.51 5.15 -17.27
CA ASN A 489 -11.83 6.01 -16.14
C ASN A 489 -12.67 5.25 -15.10
N ALA A 490 -12.35 5.39 -13.80
CA ALA A 490 -13.10 4.71 -12.74
C ALA A 490 -14.60 5.05 -12.73
N LYS A 491 -14.98 6.26 -13.19
CA LYS A 491 -16.39 6.64 -13.43
C LYS A 491 -17.07 5.73 -14.45
N ASN A 492 -16.37 5.34 -15.52
CA ASN A 492 -16.90 4.51 -16.59
C ASN A 492 -17.09 3.06 -16.12
N VAL A 493 -16.21 2.52 -15.27
CA VAL A 493 -16.32 1.15 -14.75
C VAL A 493 -17.54 1.02 -13.83
N LYS A 494 -17.75 1.98 -12.92
CA LYS A 494 -18.94 2.01 -12.05
C LYS A 494 -20.23 2.12 -12.86
N GLN A 495 -20.24 2.94 -13.90
CA GLN A 495 -21.40 3.09 -14.79
C GLN A 495 -21.67 1.81 -15.59
N MET A 496 -20.64 1.22 -16.21
CA MET A 496 -20.74 -0.06 -16.94
C MET A 496 -21.31 -1.19 -16.09
N LEU A 497 -20.92 -1.29 -14.81
CA LEU A 497 -21.46 -2.31 -13.90
C LEU A 497 -22.93 -2.03 -13.53
N LEU A 498 -23.32 -0.76 -13.37
CA LEU A 498 -24.71 -0.36 -13.11
C LEU A 498 -25.61 -0.68 -14.30
N ASP A 499 -25.15 -0.36 -15.52
CA ASP A 499 -25.88 -0.63 -16.76
C ASP A 499 -25.92 -2.13 -17.09
N TRP A 500 -24.90 -2.90 -16.70
CA TRP A 500 -24.96 -4.36 -16.74
C TRP A 500 -26.00 -4.92 -15.75
N CYS A 501 -26.10 -4.41 -14.52
CA CYS A 501 -27.15 -4.83 -13.59
C CYS A 501 -28.54 -4.57 -14.17
N ARG A 502 -28.79 -3.33 -14.65
CA ARG A 502 -30.05 -2.94 -15.33
C ARG A 502 -30.39 -3.90 -16.48
N ALA A 503 -29.45 -4.14 -17.40
CA ALA A 503 -29.64 -5.05 -18.54
C ALA A 503 -29.74 -6.55 -18.17
N LYS A 504 -29.55 -6.91 -16.89
CA LYS A 504 -29.80 -8.25 -16.37
C LYS A 504 -31.13 -8.33 -15.63
N THR A 505 -31.53 -7.28 -14.91
CA THR A 505 -32.79 -7.25 -14.13
C THR A 505 -33.98 -6.64 -14.86
N GLU A 506 -33.82 -6.06 -16.06
CA GLU A 506 -34.91 -5.53 -16.91
C GLU A 506 -36.17 -6.42 -17.00
N PRO A 507 -36.10 -7.78 -17.07
CA PRO A 507 -37.29 -8.62 -17.15
C PRO A 507 -38.03 -8.86 -15.82
N TYR A 508 -37.59 -8.27 -14.70
CA TYR A 508 -38.14 -8.56 -13.37
C TYR A 508 -39.00 -7.41 -12.85
N GLU A 509 -40.26 -7.71 -12.51
CA GLU A 509 -41.14 -6.76 -11.87
C GLU A 509 -40.63 -6.36 -10.48
N GLY A 510 -40.84 -5.09 -10.12
CA GLY A 510 -40.40 -4.53 -8.83
C GLY A 510 -38.94 -4.06 -8.75
N VAL A 511 -38.12 -4.23 -9.80
CA VAL A 511 -36.69 -3.85 -9.78
C VAL A 511 -36.39 -2.63 -10.65
N ASP A 512 -36.01 -1.52 -10.00
CA ASP A 512 -35.38 -0.37 -10.67
C ASP A 512 -34.02 -0.03 -10.06
N ILE A 513 -32.95 -0.36 -10.80
CA ILE A 513 -31.56 -0.17 -10.37
C ILE A 513 -31.05 1.18 -10.89
N GLN A 514 -31.19 2.23 -10.07
CA GLN A 514 -30.72 3.58 -10.37
C GLN A 514 -29.38 3.91 -9.69
N ASN A 515 -29.01 3.17 -8.65
CA ASN A 515 -27.80 3.38 -7.86
C ASN A 515 -27.31 2.06 -7.24
N PHE A 516 -26.27 2.11 -6.41
CA PHE A 516 -25.76 0.97 -5.63
C PHE A 516 -26.14 1.06 -4.14
N SER A 517 -27.25 1.69 -3.77
CA SER A 517 -27.64 1.96 -2.38
C SER A 517 -29.15 1.72 -2.19
N SER A 518 -29.97 2.77 -2.19
CA SER A 518 -31.43 2.68 -2.05
C SER A 518 -32.14 1.73 -3.02
N SER A 519 -31.60 1.51 -4.23
CA SER A 519 -32.13 0.51 -5.19
C SER A 519 -31.93 -0.95 -4.76
N TRP A 520 -31.23 -1.22 -3.66
CA TRP A 520 -30.89 -2.59 -3.19
C TRP A 520 -31.38 -2.85 -1.76
N LYS A 521 -32.04 -1.88 -1.12
CA LYS A 521 -32.41 -1.89 0.32
C LYS A 521 -33.39 -3.00 0.73
N ASP A 522 -34.11 -3.58 -0.23
CA ASP A 522 -35.17 -4.58 0.00
C ASP A 522 -34.74 -6.00 -0.36
N GLY A 523 -33.50 -6.17 -0.84
CA GLY A 523 -32.96 -7.45 -1.32
C GLY A 523 -33.46 -7.91 -2.70
N ILE A 524 -34.55 -7.32 -3.23
CA ILE A 524 -35.23 -7.80 -4.43
C ILE A 524 -34.35 -7.65 -5.68
N ALA A 525 -33.58 -6.57 -5.76
CA ALA A 525 -32.57 -6.36 -6.82
C ALA A 525 -31.43 -7.39 -6.78
N PHE A 526 -31.01 -7.87 -5.60
CA PHE A 526 -30.04 -8.96 -5.49
C PHE A 526 -30.66 -10.29 -5.94
N CYS A 527 -31.88 -10.61 -5.48
CA CYS A 527 -32.60 -11.82 -5.90
C CYS A 527 -32.76 -11.90 -7.42
N ALA A 528 -33.22 -10.81 -8.07
CA ALA A 528 -33.41 -10.76 -9.52
C ALA A 528 -32.09 -10.99 -10.28
N LEU A 529 -31.00 -10.39 -9.81
CA LEU A 529 -29.70 -10.53 -10.44
C LEU A 529 -29.14 -11.97 -10.30
N VAL A 530 -29.32 -12.62 -9.16
CA VAL A 530 -28.91 -14.02 -8.94
C VAL A 530 -29.76 -14.98 -9.75
N HIS A 531 -31.09 -14.84 -9.68
CA HIS A 531 -32.07 -15.63 -10.46
C HIS A 531 -31.83 -15.51 -11.98
N ARG A 532 -31.28 -14.39 -12.46
CA ARG A 532 -30.95 -14.22 -13.89
C ARG A 532 -29.86 -15.17 -14.41
N PHE A 533 -29.02 -15.71 -13.53
CA PHE A 533 -28.01 -16.71 -13.87
C PHE A 533 -28.38 -18.12 -13.36
N PHE A 534 -29.26 -18.21 -12.37
CA PHE A 534 -29.72 -19.46 -11.77
C PHE A 534 -31.25 -19.44 -11.56
N PRO A 535 -32.06 -19.53 -12.64
CA PRO A 535 -33.52 -19.40 -12.53
C PRO A 535 -34.16 -20.56 -11.78
N ASP A 536 -33.55 -21.75 -11.81
CA ASP A 536 -34.05 -22.94 -11.12
C ASP A 536 -33.70 -22.97 -9.62
N ALA A 537 -33.10 -21.90 -9.07
CA ALA A 537 -32.57 -21.88 -7.70
C ALA A 537 -33.60 -21.53 -6.62
N PHE A 538 -34.61 -20.72 -6.97
CA PHE A 538 -35.74 -20.33 -6.13
C PHE A 538 -36.82 -19.66 -6.99
N GLU A 539 -38.08 -19.66 -6.58
CA GLU A 539 -39.13 -18.95 -7.32
C GLU A 539 -39.08 -17.44 -7.02
N TYR A 540 -38.92 -16.61 -8.04
CA TYR A 540 -38.91 -15.15 -7.88
C TYR A 540 -40.29 -14.53 -7.58
N SER A 541 -41.37 -15.11 -8.13
CA SER A 541 -42.74 -14.57 -8.04
C SER A 541 -43.33 -14.49 -6.63
N ILE A 542 -42.77 -15.23 -5.67
CA ILE A 542 -43.21 -15.27 -4.26
C ILE A 542 -42.44 -14.31 -3.33
N LEU A 543 -41.45 -13.58 -3.85
CA LEU A 543 -40.63 -12.67 -3.05
C LEU A 543 -41.39 -11.40 -2.64
N ASN A 544 -41.09 -10.89 -1.44
CA ASN A 544 -41.82 -9.78 -0.84
C ASN A 544 -40.84 -8.65 -0.44
N PRO A 545 -40.95 -7.43 -1.01
CA PRO A 545 -40.07 -6.30 -0.65
C PRO A 545 -40.11 -5.91 0.84
N ASN A 546 -41.16 -6.31 1.57
CA ASN A 546 -41.31 -6.07 3.01
C ASN A 546 -40.59 -7.10 3.89
N LYS A 547 -39.88 -8.08 3.29
CA LYS A 547 -39.06 -9.11 3.96
C LYS A 547 -37.57 -8.99 3.56
N PRO A 548 -36.91 -7.85 3.78
CA PRO A 548 -35.55 -7.60 3.30
C PRO A 548 -34.51 -8.61 3.80
N ARG A 549 -34.60 -9.03 5.08
CA ARG A 549 -33.72 -10.07 5.67
C ARG A 549 -33.76 -11.35 4.82
N ASP A 550 -34.96 -11.90 4.63
CA ASP A 550 -35.20 -13.13 3.87
C ASP A 550 -34.66 -13.02 2.44
N ASN A 551 -34.89 -11.87 1.78
CA ASN A 551 -34.41 -11.62 0.42
C ASN A 551 -32.88 -11.55 0.34
N PHE A 552 -32.22 -10.85 1.27
CA PHE A 552 -30.74 -10.80 1.35
C PHE A 552 -30.16 -12.20 1.63
N GLN A 553 -30.71 -12.91 2.61
CA GLN A 553 -30.30 -14.28 2.98
C GLN A 553 -30.38 -15.22 1.77
N LEU A 554 -31.50 -15.20 1.04
CA LEU A 554 -31.74 -16.04 -0.13
C LEU A 554 -30.80 -15.70 -1.28
N ALA A 555 -30.60 -14.42 -1.58
CA ALA A 555 -29.73 -13.98 -2.66
C ALA A 555 -28.26 -14.34 -2.39
N PHE A 556 -27.75 -14.05 -1.19
CA PHE A 556 -26.33 -14.24 -0.87
C PHE A 556 -25.98 -15.73 -0.73
N SER A 557 -26.78 -16.51 0.00
CA SER A 557 -26.58 -17.97 0.10
C SER A 557 -26.67 -18.70 -1.25
N THR A 558 -27.55 -18.24 -2.15
CA THR A 558 -27.63 -18.79 -3.50
C THR A 558 -26.44 -18.35 -4.38
N ALA A 559 -25.99 -17.11 -4.27
CA ALA A 559 -24.78 -16.63 -4.96
C ALA A 559 -23.51 -17.36 -4.48
N GLU A 560 -23.40 -17.66 -3.20
CA GLU A 560 -22.29 -18.42 -2.63
C GLU A 560 -22.31 -19.88 -3.12
N ARG A 561 -23.44 -20.57 -2.91
CA ARG A 561 -23.64 -21.97 -3.30
C ARG A 561 -23.52 -22.22 -4.81
N LEU A 562 -24.03 -21.32 -5.66
CA LEU A 562 -24.09 -21.53 -7.12
C LEU A 562 -23.04 -20.75 -7.91
N ALA A 563 -22.70 -19.51 -7.54
CA ALA A 563 -21.64 -18.75 -8.21
C ALA A 563 -20.26 -18.92 -7.55
N GLY A 564 -20.18 -19.29 -6.27
CA GLY A 564 -18.91 -19.22 -5.52
C GLY A 564 -18.53 -17.78 -5.14
N CYS A 565 -19.52 -16.89 -5.02
CA CYS A 565 -19.31 -15.52 -4.55
C CYS A 565 -19.47 -15.49 -3.02
N PRO A 566 -18.42 -15.18 -2.24
CA PRO A 566 -18.52 -15.18 -0.78
C PRO A 566 -19.51 -14.14 -0.28
N SER A 567 -20.17 -14.41 0.85
CA SER A 567 -21.09 -13.44 1.48
C SER A 567 -20.33 -12.27 2.12
N LEU A 568 -19.99 -11.24 1.33
CA LEU A 568 -19.29 -10.04 1.80
C LEU A 568 -20.19 -9.01 2.52
N LEU A 569 -21.49 -9.30 2.66
CA LEU A 569 -22.49 -8.41 3.26
C LEU A 569 -23.39 -9.22 4.20
N ASP A 570 -23.57 -8.72 5.42
CA ASP A 570 -24.48 -9.33 6.39
C ASP A 570 -25.93 -8.82 6.15
N PRO A 571 -26.91 -9.73 5.95
CA PRO A 571 -28.33 -9.38 5.87
C PRO A 571 -28.84 -8.49 7.01
N ASP A 572 -28.36 -8.68 8.24
CA ASP A 572 -28.87 -7.99 9.42
C ASP A 572 -28.36 -6.57 9.55
N ASP A 573 -27.09 -6.33 9.22
CA ASP A 573 -26.58 -4.95 9.13
C ASP A 573 -27.22 -4.19 7.96
N LEU A 574 -27.51 -4.85 6.83
CA LEU A 574 -28.25 -4.24 5.72
C LEU A 574 -29.68 -3.83 6.11
N VAL A 575 -30.38 -4.64 6.92
CA VAL A 575 -31.74 -4.33 7.42
C VAL A 575 -31.74 -3.26 8.52
N ARG A 576 -30.65 -3.16 9.30
CA ARG A 576 -30.49 -2.14 10.35
C ARG A 576 -30.11 -0.76 9.79
N MET A 577 -29.63 -0.70 8.54
CA MET A 577 -29.34 0.55 7.83
C MET A 577 -30.56 1.07 7.05
N LYS A 578 -30.77 2.40 7.06
CA LYS A 578 -31.85 3.04 6.28
C LYS A 578 -31.69 2.82 4.76
N GLU A 579 -30.45 2.90 4.28
CA GLU A 579 -30.03 2.60 2.91
C GLU A 579 -28.60 1.99 2.98
N PRO A 580 -28.28 0.93 2.22
CA PRO A 580 -26.93 0.32 2.21
C PRO A 580 -25.81 1.29 1.77
N ASP A 581 -24.60 1.20 2.35
CA ASP A 581 -23.45 1.97 1.83
C ASP A 581 -23.10 1.52 0.40
N TRP A 582 -23.00 2.50 -0.50
CA TRP A 582 -22.89 2.23 -1.93
C TRP A 582 -21.59 1.53 -2.34
N LYS A 583 -20.54 1.62 -1.53
CA LYS A 583 -19.25 0.96 -1.79
C LYS A 583 -19.34 -0.51 -1.41
N CYS A 584 -20.07 -0.85 -0.34
CA CYS A 584 -20.28 -2.21 0.11
C CYS A 584 -21.06 -3.00 -0.96
N VAL A 585 -22.22 -2.50 -1.38
CA VAL A 585 -23.02 -3.07 -2.48
C VAL A 585 -22.22 -3.12 -3.79
N TYR A 586 -21.56 -2.02 -4.18
CA TYR A 586 -20.72 -2.02 -5.39
C TYR A 586 -19.64 -3.10 -5.36
N THR A 587 -19.00 -3.32 -4.20
CA THR A 587 -17.94 -4.32 -4.04
C THR A 587 -18.49 -5.74 -4.14
N TYR A 588 -19.63 -6.02 -3.49
CA TYR A 588 -20.33 -7.31 -3.61
C TYR A 588 -20.71 -7.61 -5.07
N ILE A 589 -21.34 -6.66 -5.77
CA ILE A 589 -21.74 -6.82 -7.17
C ILE A 589 -20.52 -6.99 -8.10
N GLN A 590 -19.40 -6.31 -7.81
CA GLN A 590 -18.16 -6.49 -8.56
C GLN A 590 -17.55 -7.89 -8.35
N GLU A 591 -17.64 -8.45 -7.15
CA GLU A 591 -17.17 -9.81 -6.86
C GLU A 591 -18.10 -10.88 -7.44
N PHE A 592 -19.43 -10.71 -7.32
CA PHE A 592 -20.41 -11.59 -7.97
C PHE A 592 -20.22 -11.62 -9.50
N TYR A 593 -19.97 -10.46 -10.12
CA TYR A 593 -19.58 -10.38 -11.53
C TYR A 593 -18.27 -11.15 -11.81
N ARG A 594 -17.28 -11.07 -10.92
CA ARG A 594 -16.00 -11.79 -11.03
C ARG A 594 -16.23 -13.31 -11.02
N SER A 595 -16.97 -13.83 -10.03
CA SER A 595 -17.32 -15.25 -9.92
C SER A 595 -18.09 -15.77 -11.15
N LEU A 596 -19.03 -14.99 -11.69
CA LEU A 596 -19.76 -15.33 -12.92
C LEU A 596 -18.86 -15.35 -14.18
N VAL A 597 -17.83 -14.51 -14.24
CA VAL A 597 -16.83 -14.56 -15.32
C VAL A 597 -15.91 -15.78 -15.17
N GLU A 598 -15.50 -16.12 -13.95
CA GLU A 598 -14.69 -17.33 -13.68
C GLU A 598 -15.42 -18.62 -14.02
N LYS A 599 -16.74 -18.69 -13.75
CA LYS A 599 -17.61 -19.79 -14.20
C LYS A 599 -18.04 -19.71 -15.67
N GLY A 600 -17.55 -18.73 -16.44
CA GLY A 600 -17.85 -18.57 -17.87
C GLY A 600 -19.28 -18.13 -18.21
N LEU A 601 -20.12 -17.86 -17.20
CA LEU A 601 -21.51 -17.42 -17.33
C LEU A 601 -21.63 -15.98 -17.87
N VAL A 602 -20.57 -15.18 -17.73
CA VAL A 602 -20.44 -13.85 -18.34
C VAL A 602 -19.26 -13.83 -19.33
N LYS A 603 -19.57 -13.72 -20.62
CA LYS A 603 -18.58 -13.66 -21.70
C LYS A 603 -17.90 -12.28 -21.73
N THR A 604 -16.69 -12.18 -21.19
CA THR A 604 -15.81 -11.03 -21.42
C THR A 604 -15.17 -11.12 -22.81
N LYS A 605 -15.05 -9.99 -23.51
CA LYS A 605 -14.40 -9.94 -24.83
C LYS A 605 -12.88 -10.04 -24.65
N LYS A 606 -12.34 -11.27 -24.68
CA LYS A 606 -10.89 -11.49 -24.75
C LYS A 606 -10.31 -10.62 -25.88
N ARG A 607 -9.33 -9.78 -25.55
CA ARG A 607 -8.42 -9.22 -26.54
C ARG A 607 -7.47 -10.34 -26.94
N MET A 608 -7.63 -10.82 -28.17
CA MET A 608 -6.51 -11.38 -28.94
C MET A 608 -5.57 -10.24 -29.34
#